data_AF-A0A952B9G5-F1
#
_entry.id   AF-A0A952B9G5-F1
#
_cell.length_a   1.000
_cell.length_b   1.000
_cell.length_c   1.000
_cell.angle_alpha   90.00
_cell.angle_beta   90.00
_cell.angle_gamma   90.00
#
_symmetry.space_group_name_H-M   'P 1'
#
loop_
_entity.id
_entity.type
_entity.pdbx_description
1 polymer ?
#
loop_
_entity_poly.entity_id
_entity_poly.type
_entity_poly.pdbx_seq_one_letter_code
_entity_poly.pdbx_strand_id
1 'polypeptide(L)' 'MQPTRTLTLALPKTGLGSETVGDVILADIGIPAGVYRRMGLEFESPFDGRYSVPIFPFNRCP' A
#
# COMPACT_ATOMS: atom_id res chain seq x y z
N MET A 1 8.49 -21.20 -0.26
CA MET A 1 9.21 -19.98 0.15
C MET A 1 8.15 -18.97 0.58
N GLN A 2 8.28 -18.34 1.75
CA GLN A 2 7.39 -17.26 2.19
C GLN A 2 8.24 -15.98 2.36
N PRO A 3 7.79 -14.83 1.84
CA PRO A 3 8.51 -13.58 2.00
C PRO A 3 8.45 -13.10 3.45
N THR A 4 9.54 -12.56 3.96
CA THR A 4 9.52 -11.82 5.23
C THR A 4 8.75 -10.50 5.09
N ARG A 5 8.84 -9.86 3.92
CA ARG A 5 8.15 -8.60 3.61
C ARG A 5 7.69 -8.55 2.16
N THR A 6 6.57 -7.87 1.93
CA THR A 6 6.01 -7.60 0.61
C THR A 6 5.93 -6.10 0.37
N LEU A 7 6.48 -5.64 -0.76
CA LEU A 7 6.36 -4.26 -1.24
C LEU A 7 5.20 -4.15 -2.23
N THR A 8 4.19 -3.33 -1.95
CA THR A 8 3.09 -3.05 -2.87
C THR A 8 3.28 -1.72 -3.57
N LEU A 9 2.91 -1.68 -4.86
CA LEU A 9 3.11 -0.55 -5.75
C LEU A 9 1.76 0.13 -6.06
N ALA A 10 1.80 1.45 -6.19
CA ALA A 10 0.65 2.33 -6.40
C ALA A 10 -0.32 2.40 -5.20
N LEU A 11 -1.30 1.49 -5.14
CA LEU A 11 -2.28 1.41 -4.06
C LEU A 11 -2.22 0.05 -3.36
N PRO A 12 -2.67 -0.06 -2.09
CA PRO A 12 -2.87 -1.35 -1.43
C PRO A 12 -3.76 -2.27 -2.28
N LYS A 13 -3.35 -3.53 -2.41
CA LYS A 13 -4.09 -4.53 -3.19
C LYS A 13 -4.82 -5.48 -2.26
N THR A 14 -6.08 -5.79 -2.59
CA THR A 14 -6.97 -6.65 -1.78
C THR A 14 -6.41 -8.06 -1.56
N GLY A 15 -5.55 -8.56 -2.45
CA GLY A 15 -4.86 -9.84 -2.29
C GLY A 15 -3.78 -9.87 -1.20
N LEU A 16 -3.44 -8.73 -0.58
CA LEU A 16 -2.39 -8.63 0.44
C LEU A 16 -2.89 -8.84 1.88
N GLY A 17 -4.15 -9.23 2.06
CA GLY A 17 -4.71 -9.58 3.37
C GLY A 17 -4.37 -10.99 3.87
N SER A 18 -3.61 -11.78 3.11
CA SER A 18 -3.21 -13.16 3.46
C SER A 18 -2.10 -13.18 4.52
N GLU A 19 -2.07 -14.20 5.37
CA GLU A 19 -0.95 -14.45 6.30
C GLU A 19 0.37 -14.78 5.56
N THR A 20 0.30 -15.13 4.27
CA THR A 20 1.45 -15.59 3.49
C THR A 20 2.35 -14.48 2.93
N VAL A 21 2.01 -13.20 3.13
CA VAL A 21 2.73 -12.08 2.50
C VAL A 21 3.74 -11.37 3.42
N GLY A 22 3.86 -11.79 4.69
CA GLY A 22 4.71 -11.12 5.67
C GLY A 22 4.26 -9.68 5.94
N ASP A 23 5.20 -8.80 6.33
CA ASP A 23 4.89 -7.38 6.53
C ASP A 23 4.65 -6.69 5.18
N VAL A 24 3.61 -5.86 5.10
CA VAL A 24 3.29 -5.12 3.87
C VAL A 24 3.79 -3.68 3.96
N ILE A 25 4.55 -3.27 2.94
CA ILE A 25 5.07 -1.91 2.79
C ILE A 25 4.45 -1.31 1.53
N LEU A 26 3.89 -0.11 1.63
CA LEU A 26 3.47 0.69 0.48
C LEU A 26 4.64 1.56 0.02
N ALA A 27 4.98 1.50 -1.27
CA ALA A 27 6.01 2.35 -1.88
C ALA A 27 5.41 3.52 -2.64
N ASP A 28 6.02 4.70 -2.50
CA ASP A 28 5.80 5.81 -3.41
C ASP A 28 6.61 5.58 -4.68
N ILE A 29 5.91 5.50 -5.82
CA ILE A 29 6.52 5.37 -7.15
C ILE A 29 6.30 6.62 -8.01
N GLY A 30 5.91 7.74 -7.38
CA GLY A 30 5.76 9.03 -8.04
C GLY A 30 4.50 9.15 -8.90
N ILE A 31 3.45 8.39 -8.62
CA ILE A 31 2.16 8.55 -9.33
C ILE A 31 1.53 9.87 -8.90
N PRO A 32 1.30 10.82 -9.82
CA PRO A 32 0.66 12.09 -9.47
C PRO A 32 -0.77 11.89 -8.96
N ALA A 33 -1.20 12.65 -7.96
CA ALA A 33 -2.55 12.57 -7.40
C ALA A 33 -3.66 12.76 -8.46
N GLY A 34 -3.39 13.48 -9.55
CA GLY A 34 -4.31 13.64 -10.68
C GLY A 34 -4.64 12.34 -11.41
N VAL A 35 -3.75 11.34 -11.37
CA VAL A 35 -4.00 10.01 -11.96
C VAL A 35 -5.09 9.27 -11.17
N TYR A 36 -5.02 9.29 -9.85
CA TYR A 36 -6.04 8.71 -8.98
C TYR A 36 -7.38 9.45 -9.10
N ARG A 37 -7.36 10.79 -9.15
CA ARG A 37 -8.57 11.60 -9.37
C ARG A 37 -9.29 11.26 -10.68
N ARG A 38 -8.56 10.99 -11.76
CA ARG A 38 -9.16 10.53 -13.03
C ARG A 38 -9.84 9.18 -12.93
N MET A 39 -9.47 8.36 -11.96
CA MET A 39 -10.13 7.08 -11.64
C MET A 39 -11.29 7.24 -10.64
N GLY A 40 -11.64 8.47 -10.26
CA GLY A 40 -12.66 8.72 -9.24
C GLY A 40 -12.20 8.45 -7.81
N LEU A 41 -10.88 8.41 -7.57
CA LEU A 41 -10.30 8.17 -6.25
C LEU A 41 -9.78 9.48 -5.66
N GLU A 42 -10.24 9.80 -4.45
CA GLU A 42 -9.60 10.78 -3.60
C GLU A 42 -8.41 10.11 -2.91
N PHE A 43 -7.20 10.56 -3.26
CA PHE A 43 -5.96 10.02 -2.72
C PHE A 43 -5.17 11.14 -2.05
N GLU A 44 -5.05 11.03 -0.74
CA GLU A 44 -4.10 11.80 0.06
C GLU A 44 -2.86 10.95 0.30
N SER A 45 -1.68 11.56 0.13
CA SER A 45 -0.41 10.86 0.27
C SER A 45 -0.18 10.46 1.73
N PRO A 46 -0.04 9.17 2.06
CA PRO A 46 0.25 8.72 3.42
C PRO A 46 1.75 8.83 3.76
N PHE A 47 2.57 9.32 2.84
CA PHE A 47 4.02 9.15 2.92
C PHE A 47 4.74 10.17 3.79
N ASP A 48 4.14 11.34 4.07
CA ASP A 48 4.73 12.39 4.94
C ASP A 48 6.24 12.65 4.65
N GLY A 49 6.57 12.86 3.37
CA GLY A 49 7.94 13.10 2.90
C GLY A 49 8.85 11.85 2.84
N ARG A 50 8.32 10.65 3.14
CA ARG A 50 9.03 9.38 3.01
C ARG A 50 8.79 8.76 1.63
N TYR A 51 9.56 7.73 1.28
CA TYR A 51 9.38 6.96 0.04
C TYR A 51 8.60 5.65 0.25
N SER A 52 8.36 5.28 1.50
CA SER A 52 7.56 4.11 1.83
C SER A 52 7.02 4.17 3.26
N VAL A 53 5.90 3.50 3.49
CA VAL A 53 5.26 3.37 4.81
C VAL A 53 4.77 1.94 5.03
N PRO A 54 4.85 1.42 6.27
CA PRO A 54 4.19 0.17 6.61
C PRO A 54 2.67 0.35 6.50
N ILE A 55 1.97 -0.66 6.00
CA ILE A 55 0.51 -0.69 5.99
C ILE A 55 -0.01 -1.97 6.64
N PHE A 56 -1.16 -1.86 7.30
CA PHE A 56 -1.83 -3.00 7.93
C PHE A 56 -3.10 -3.33 7.15
N PRO A 57 -3.36 -4.62 6.86
CA PRO A 57 -4.64 -5.03 6.31
C PRO A 57 -5.77 -4.61 7.25
N PHE A 58 -6.84 -4.04 6.71
CA PHE A 58 -8.02 -3.60 7.47
C PHE A 58 -8.65 -4.74 8.31
N ASN A 59 -8.43 -6.01 7.92
CA ASN A 59 -8.92 -7.19 8.60
C ASN A 59 -8.13 -7.59 9.87
N ARG A 60 -7.13 -6.82 10.30
CA ARG A 60 -6.49 -7.01 11.61
C ARG A 60 -7.23 -6.21 12.70
N CYS A 61 -8.47 -6.60 12.99
CA CYS A 61 -9.06 -6.38 14.32
C CYS A 61 -8.67 -7.58 15.21
N PRO A 62 -8.34 -7.37 16.49
CA PRO A 62 -8.32 -8.49 17.45
C PRO A 62 -9.70 -9.13 17.59
#